data_AF-A0A2D6X515-F1
#
_entry.id   AF-A0A2D6X515-F1
#
_cell.length_a   1.000
_cell.length_b   1.000
_cell.length_c   1.000
_cell.angle_alpha   90.00
_cell.angle_beta   90.00
_cell.angle_gamma   90.00
#
_symmetry.space_group_name_H-M   'P 1'
#
loop_
_entity.id
_entity.type
_entity.pdbx_description
1 polymer ?
#
loop_
_entity_poly.entity_id
_entity_poly.type
_entity_poly.pdbx_seq_one_letter_code
_entity_poly.pdbx_strand_id
1 'polypeptide(L)'
;MGKLKIAGAVVFFIIVILIISLGINAFLLRYNVININKIFLDGEKITISRFADEQLNEIYTPELKVEIPTCLAGEITNDGIRIDSVTEPPIIDQSEMNVTFVQCPVYIGTYRTIGTLHNHPNGNCGLSSVDTVTYVSEMRRGQEVIGVSCDEGLVFYVLSLFESEVEEI
;
A
#
# COMPACT_ATOMS: atom_id res chain seq x y z
N MET A 1 -58.74 -2.02 -0.78
CA MET A 1 -57.66 -0.99 -0.87
C MET A 1 -56.57 -1.12 0.21
N GLY A 2 -56.79 -1.77 1.37
CA GLY A 2 -55.76 -1.86 2.43
C GLY A 2 -54.54 -2.75 2.09
N LYS A 3 -54.74 -3.90 1.44
CA LYS A 3 -53.65 -4.85 1.14
C LYS A 3 -52.58 -4.32 0.18
N LEU A 4 -52.97 -3.44 -0.75
CA LEU A 4 -52.04 -2.81 -1.71
C LEU A 4 -51.10 -1.79 -1.02
N LYS A 5 -51.60 -1.10 0.01
CA LYS A 5 -50.79 -0.16 0.81
C LYS A 5 -49.76 -0.88 1.67
N ILE A 6 -50.10 -2.06 2.19
CA ILE A 6 -49.20 -2.88 3.01
C ILE A 6 -48.05 -3.44 2.14
N ALA A 7 -48.35 -3.95 0.94
CA ALA A 7 -47.31 -4.46 0.03
C ALA A 7 -46.29 -3.37 -0.38
N GLY A 8 -46.77 -2.15 -0.67
CA GLY A 8 -45.88 -1.02 -1.00
C GLY A 8 -44.96 -0.63 0.16
N ALA A 9 -45.48 -0.61 1.39
CA ALA A 9 -44.69 -0.31 2.58
C ALA A 9 -43.58 -1.35 2.83
N VAL A 10 -43.86 -2.63 2.61
CA VAL A 10 -42.88 -3.71 2.77
C VAL A 10 -41.75 -3.59 1.74
N VAL A 11 -42.07 -3.35 0.47
CA VAL A 11 -41.05 -3.19 -0.59
C VAL A 11 -40.14 -1.99 -0.31
N PHE A 12 -40.72 -0.86 0.10
CA PHE A 12 -39.94 0.32 0.47
C PHE A 12 -38.96 0.02 1.62
N PHE A 13 -39.41 -0.72 2.64
CA PHE A 13 -38.56 -1.09 3.78
C PHE A 13 -37.38 -1.98 3.36
N ILE A 14 -37.61 -2.95 2.46
CA ILE A 14 -36.57 -3.82 1.92
C ILE A 14 -35.50 -3.01 1.15
N ILE A 15 -35.94 -2.05 0.32
CA ILE A 15 -35.02 -1.19 -0.44
C ILE A 15 -34.16 -0.35 0.52
N VAL A 16 -34.75 0.23 1.56
CA VAL A 16 -34.02 1.02 2.56
C VAL A 16 -32.98 0.16 3.29
N ILE A 17 -33.34 -1.06 3.70
CA ILE A 17 -32.39 -1.99 4.34
C ILE A 17 -31.23 -2.34 3.39
N LEU A 18 -31.51 -2.59 2.11
CA LEU A 18 -30.47 -2.85 1.10
C LEU A 18 -29.52 -1.68 0.93
N ILE A 19 -30.04 -0.44 0.86
CA ILE A 19 -29.20 0.76 0.74
C ILE A 19 -28.33 0.95 1.98
N ILE A 20 -28.88 0.77 3.18
CA ILE A 20 -28.13 0.86 4.43
C ILE A 20 -27.04 -0.21 4.49
N SER A 21 -27.36 -1.46 4.14
CA SER A 21 -26.41 -2.57 4.12
C SER A 21 -25.26 -2.31 3.15
N LEU A 22 -25.55 -1.83 1.93
CA LEU A 22 -24.52 -1.43 0.97
C LEU A 22 -23.65 -0.27 1.49
N GLY A 23 -24.26 0.73 2.14
CA GLY A 23 -23.55 1.85 2.74
C GLY A 23 -22.62 1.43 3.89
N ILE A 24 -23.09 0.55 4.77
CA ILE A 24 -22.28 0.01 5.87
C ILE A 24 -21.12 -0.83 5.34
N ASN A 25 -21.35 -1.71 4.36
CA ASN A 25 -20.28 -2.49 3.76
C ASN A 25 -19.22 -1.61 3.08
N ALA A 26 -19.62 -0.60 2.31
CA ALA A 26 -18.69 0.34 1.72
C ALA A 26 -17.91 1.15 2.77
N PHE A 27 -18.57 1.55 3.87
CA PHE A 27 -17.94 2.24 4.98
C PHE A 27 -16.95 1.34 5.74
N LEU A 28 -17.32 0.10 6.04
CA LEU A 28 -16.44 -0.87 6.71
C LEU A 28 -15.23 -1.23 5.85
N LEU A 29 -15.41 -1.41 4.53
CA LEU A 29 -14.30 -1.59 3.61
C LEU A 29 -13.33 -0.39 3.66
N ARG A 30 -13.86 0.85 3.67
CA ARG A 30 -13.04 2.05 3.79
C ARG A 30 -12.40 2.21 5.16
N TYR A 31 -13.09 1.82 6.23
CA TYR A 31 -12.60 1.92 7.61
C TYR A 31 -11.49 0.92 7.90
N ASN A 32 -11.62 -0.32 7.41
CA ASN A 32 -10.55 -1.32 7.48
C ASN A 32 -9.31 -0.85 6.73
N VAL A 33 -9.47 -0.16 5.60
CA VAL A 33 -8.35 0.44 4.86
C VAL A 33 -7.66 1.56 5.66
N ILE A 34 -8.39 2.33 6.47
CA ILE A 34 -7.83 3.45 7.26
C ILE A 34 -7.13 2.96 8.55
N ASN A 35 -7.52 1.81 9.12
CA ASN A 35 -6.87 1.22 10.29
C ASN A 35 -5.55 0.49 9.99
N ILE A 36 -5.12 0.44 8.72
CA ILE A 36 -3.79 -0.07 8.31
C ILE A 36 -2.68 0.94 8.67
N ASN A 37 -3.02 2.15 9.10
CA ASN A 37 -2.07 3.18 9.50
C ASN A 37 -1.47 2.99 10.92
N LYS A 38 -1.55 1.80 11.52
CA LYS A 38 -0.74 1.46 12.69
C LYS A 38 0.53 0.75 12.24
N ILE A 39 1.58 1.55 12.07
CA ILE A 39 2.98 1.12 12.11
C ILE A 39 3.20 0.31 13.41
N PHE A 40 3.55 -0.98 13.28
CA PHE A 40 4.37 -1.85 14.14
C PHE A 40 4.20 -3.29 13.59
N LEU A 41 5.16 -3.86 12.85
CA LEU A 41 6.32 -4.64 13.36
C LEU A 41 5.92 -5.81 14.29
N ASP A 42 5.15 -6.78 13.81
CA ASP A 42 5.13 -8.09 14.46
C ASP A 42 6.31 -8.94 13.95
N GLY A 43 7.49 -8.68 14.51
CA GLY A 43 8.64 -9.59 14.50
C GLY A 43 9.48 -9.68 13.22
N GLU A 44 9.00 -9.20 12.07
CA GLU A 44 9.79 -9.27 10.84
C GLU A 44 10.91 -8.25 10.80
N LYS A 45 12.14 -8.77 10.76
CA LYS A 45 13.36 -7.97 10.66
C LYS A 45 13.56 -7.55 9.21
N ILE A 46 13.33 -6.27 8.92
CA ILE A 46 13.75 -5.69 7.63
C ILE A 46 15.23 -5.32 7.74
N THR A 47 16.02 -5.83 6.79
CA THR A 47 17.44 -5.50 6.64
C THR A 47 17.67 -4.90 5.27
N ILE A 48 18.39 -3.78 5.23
CA ILE A 48 18.80 -3.15 3.98
C ILE A 48 20.28 -3.48 3.79
N SER A 49 20.63 -4.07 2.65
CA SER A 49 22.02 -4.34 2.30
C SER A 49 22.76 -3.01 2.17
N ARG A 50 24.07 -3.02 2.44
CA ARG A 50 24.88 -1.81 2.25
C ARG A 50 24.78 -1.25 0.83
N PHE A 51 24.68 -2.12 -0.17
CA PHE A 51 24.55 -1.70 -1.56
C PHE A 51 23.20 -1.00 -1.81
N ALA A 52 22.10 -1.58 -1.32
CA ALA A 52 20.78 -0.95 -1.41
C ALA A 52 20.73 0.39 -0.65
N ASP A 53 21.38 0.49 0.51
CA ASP A 53 21.46 1.73 1.28
C ASP A 53 22.23 2.82 0.53
N GLU A 54 23.37 2.49 -0.08
CA GLU A 54 24.12 3.42 -0.94
C GLU A 54 23.26 3.90 -2.12
N GLN A 55 22.54 3.00 -2.81
CA GLN A 55 21.62 3.36 -3.90
C GLN A 55 20.46 4.25 -3.42
N LEU A 56 19.86 3.96 -2.25
CA LEU A 56 18.79 4.78 -1.69
C LEU A 56 19.26 6.20 -1.37
N ASN A 57 20.48 6.36 -0.85
CA ASN A 57 21.06 7.67 -0.59
C ASN A 57 21.35 8.47 -1.87
N GLU A 58 21.62 7.78 -2.99
CA GLU A 58 21.76 8.44 -4.31
C GLU A 58 20.41 8.92 -4.85
N ILE A 59 19.35 8.13 -4.66
CA ILE A 59 17.99 8.46 -5.13
C ILE A 59 17.38 9.56 -4.26
N TYR A 60 17.41 9.38 -2.94
CA TYR A 60 16.76 10.26 -1.97
C TYR A 60 17.71 11.33 -1.43
N THR A 61 17.84 12.40 -2.21
CA THR A 61 18.57 13.59 -1.78
C THR A 61 17.69 14.50 -0.88
N PRO A 62 18.29 15.25 0.06
CA PRO A 62 17.52 16.11 0.98
C PRO A 62 16.70 17.23 0.32
N GLU A 63 16.95 17.53 -0.96
CA GLU A 63 16.35 18.68 -1.67
C GLU A 63 15.21 18.27 -2.62
N LEU A 64 14.74 17.01 -2.55
CA LEU A 64 13.67 16.53 -3.41
C LEU A 64 12.36 17.26 -3.13
N LYS A 65 11.78 17.84 -4.18
CA LYS A 65 10.48 18.54 -4.14
C LYS A 65 9.32 17.70 -4.66
N VAL A 66 9.62 16.51 -5.17
CA VAL A 66 8.68 15.61 -5.83
C VAL A 66 8.83 14.21 -5.27
N GLU A 67 7.75 13.43 -5.36
CA GLU A 67 7.76 12.02 -5.00
C GLU A 67 8.51 11.21 -6.05
N ILE A 68 9.43 10.38 -5.60
CA ILE A 68 10.25 9.46 -6.40
C ILE A 68 9.91 8.03 -5.99
N PRO A 69 9.24 7.26 -6.87
CA PRO A 69 9.00 5.86 -6.65
C PRO A 69 10.32 5.08 -6.80
N THR A 70 10.45 4.00 -6.07
CA THR A 70 11.63 3.16 -6.04
C THR A 70 11.19 1.72 -5.89
N CYS A 71 11.65 0.86 -6.78
CA CYS A 71 11.40 -0.57 -6.71
C CYS A 71 12.39 -1.21 -5.75
N LEU A 72 11.90 -2.07 -4.86
CA LEU A 72 12.69 -2.82 -3.89
C LEU A 72 12.85 -4.25 -4.38
N ALA A 73 14.08 -4.75 -4.48
CA ALA A 73 14.35 -6.14 -4.78
C ALA A 73 15.25 -6.81 -3.74
N GLY A 74 14.98 -8.08 -3.50
CA GLY A 74 15.72 -8.87 -2.52
C GLY A 74 15.01 -10.18 -2.22
N GLU A 75 15.01 -10.56 -0.95
CA GLU A 75 14.55 -11.85 -0.48
C GLU A 75 13.62 -11.71 0.73
N ILE A 76 12.59 -12.56 0.75
CA ILE A 76 11.67 -12.70 1.88
C ILE A 76 11.90 -14.11 2.42
N THR A 77 12.25 -14.19 3.69
CA THR A 77 12.58 -15.44 4.38
C THR A 77 11.83 -15.52 5.70
N ASN A 78 11.86 -16.68 6.35
CA ASN A 78 11.27 -16.84 7.69
C ASN A 78 11.95 -15.94 8.75
N ASP A 79 13.18 -15.48 8.49
CA ASP A 79 13.94 -14.61 9.40
C ASP A 79 13.66 -13.12 9.16
N GLY A 80 12.84 -12.79 8.17
CA GLY A 80 12.47 -11.44 7.77
C GLY A 80 12.81 -11.12 6.32
N ILE A 81 12.82 -9.83 6.03
CA ILE A 81 12.96 -9.26 4.70
C ILE A 81 14.36 -8.69 4.55
N ARG A 82 15.00 -9.00 3.42
CA ARG A 82 16.29 -8.41 3.04
C ARG A 82 16.14 -7.67 1.72
N ILE A 83 16.39 -6.37 1.74
CA ILE A 83 16.41 -5.52 0.55
C ILE A 83 17.86 -5.47 0.07
N ASP A 84 18.11 -6.00 -1.12
CA ASP A 84 19.46 -6.16 -1.67
C ASP A 84 19.79 -5.15 -2.76
N SER A 85 18.80 -4.70 -3.51
CA SER A 85 18.96 -3.70 -4.56
C SER A 85 17.69 -2.85 -4.68
N VAL A 86 17.89 -1.61 -5.12
CA VAL A 86 16.80 -0.71 -5.47
C VAL A 86 17.03 -0.11 -6.86
N THR A 87 15.94 0.31 -7.51
CA THR A 87 16.02 1.08 -8.75
C THR A 87 14.83 2.00 -8.89
N GLU A 88 15.03 3.18 -9.47
CA GLU A 88 13.93 4.03 -9.91
C GLU A 88 13.28 3.40 -11.16
N PRO A 89 11.95 3.22 -11.19
CA PRO A 89 11.25 2.87 -12.41
C PRO A 89 11.18 4.08 -13.37
N PRO A 90 11.03 3.87 -14.68
CA PRO A 90 10.80 4.96 -15.62
C PRO A 90 9.57 5.80 -15.25
N ILE A 91 9.76 7.10 -15.06
CA ILE A 91 8.68 8.04 -14.76
C ILE A 91 7.93 8.38 -16.06
N ILE A 92 6.59 8.29 -16.01
CA ILE A 92 5.70 8.65 -17.11
C ILE A 92 5.26 10.11 -16.95
N ASP A 93 4.86 10.50 -15.74
CA ASP A 93 4.43 11.84 -15.38
C ASP A 93 4.75 12.12 -13.90
N GLN A 94 5.12 13.35 -13.56
CA GLN A 94 5.50 13.72 -12.20
C GLN A 94 5.13 15.16 -11.90
N SER A 95 4.53 15.35 -10.73
CA SER A 95 4.15 16.64 -10.16
C SER A 95 4.45 16.66 -8.67
N GLU A 96 4.24 17.80 -8.02
CA GLU A 96 4.40 17.94 -6.56
C GLU A 96 3.41 17.08 -5.75
N MET A 97 2.30 16.62 -6.36
CA MET A 97 1.23 15.89 -5.67
C MET A 97 1.04 14.44 -6.15
N ASN A 98 1.70 14.04 -7.23
CA ASN A 98 1.48 12.73 -7.83
C ASN A 98 2.66 12.35 -8.73
N VAL A 99 2.98 11.07 -8.73
CA VAL A 99 3.93 10.45 -9.66
C VAL A 99 3.28 9.24 -10.33
N THR A 100 3.33 9.22 -11.65
CA THR A 100 2.95 8.08 -12.48
C THR A 100 4.21 7.48 -13.07
N PHE A 101 4.41 6.17 -12.88
CA PHE A 101 5.61 5.47 -13.30
C PHE A 101 5.26 4.14 -13.97
N VAL A 102 6.19 3.66 -14.78
CA VAL A 102 6.14 2.31 -15.35
C VAL A 102 6.26 1.32 -14.20
N GLN A 103 5.43 0.28 -14.21
CA GLN A 103 5.46 -0.75 -13.19
C GLN A 103 6.87 -1.33 -12.99
N CYS A 104 7.22 -1.59 -11.72
CA CYS A 104 8.48 -2.24 -11.38
C CYS A 104 8.64 -3.57 -12.13
N PRO A 105 9.83 -3.86 -12.70
CA PRO A 105 10.08 -5.14 -13.32
C PRO A 105 9.95 -6.26 -12.29
N VAL A 106 9.66 -7.48 -12.72
CA VAL A 106 9.57 -8.64 -11.80
C VAL A 106 10.93 -8.92 -11.13
N TYR A 107 12.03 -8.58 -11.79
CA TYR A 107 13.39 -8.75 -11.30
C TYR A 107 14.22 -7.48 -11.51
N ILE A 108 15.08 -7.16 -10.53
CA ILE A 108 16.13 -6.15 -10.62
C ILE A 108 17.47 -6.90 -10.53
N GLY A 109 18.14 -7.03 -11.67
CA GLY A 109 19.31 -7.91 -11.77
C GLY A 109 18.93 -9.37 -11.50
N THR A 110 19.47 -9.96 -10.43
CA THR A 110 19.19 -11.35 -10.00
C THR A 110 18.16 -11.45 -8.88
N TYR A 111 17.68 -10.32 -8.35
CA TYR A 111 16.76 -10.29 -7.21
C TYR A 111 15.32 -10.11 -7.68
N ARG A 112 14.38 -10.80 -7.02
CA ARG A 112 12.93 -10.59 -7.24
C ARG A 112 12.54 -9.25 -6.66
N THR A 113 11.69 -8.51 -7.36
CA THR A 113 11.03 -7.32 -6.82
C THR A 113 10.04 -7.74 -5.74
N ILE A 114 10.27 -7.26 -4.54
CA ILE A 114 9.50 -7.60 -3.32
C ILE A 114 8.61 -6.45 -2.88
N GLY A 115 8.81 -5.24 -3.42
CA GLY A 115 8.07 -4.08 -2.98
C GLY A 115 8.34 -2.80 -3.73
N THR A 116 7.70 -1.74 -3.27
CA THR A 116 7.91 -0.36 -3.72
C THR A 116 8.17 0.53 -2.53
N LEU A 117 8.87 1.63 -2.75
CA LEU A 117 9.18 2.67 -1.77
C LEU A 117 8.98 4.01 -2.47
N HIS A 118 8.48 5.03 -1.78
CA HIS A 118 8.50 6.39 -2.28
C HIS A 118 8.82 7.38 -1.17
N ASN A 119 9.38 8.55 -1.50
CA ASN A 119 9.58 9.61 -0.52
C ASN A 119 8.34 10.51 -0.42
N HIS A 120 8.16 11.11 0.76
CA HIS A 120 7.21 12.18 1.04
C HIS A 120 7.99 13.48 1.27
N PRO A 121 8.08 14.38 0.27
CA PRO A 121 8.82 15.65 0.40
C PRO A 121 8.35 16.56 1.55
N ASN A 122 7.11 16.38 2.01
CA ASN A 122 6.53 17.16 3.12
C ASN A 122 6.78 16.52 4.50
N GLY A 123 7.58 15.46 4.58
CA GLY A 123 8.05 14.86 5.83
C GLY A 123 7.06 13.92 6.53
N ASN A 124 5.83 13.77 6.06
CA ASN A 124 4.86 12.82 6.64
C ASN A 124 5.26 11.37 6.30
N CYS A 125 5.21 10.46 7.28
CA CYS A 125 5.52 9.04 7.06
C CYS A 125 4.27 8.16 6.84
N GLY A 126 3.08 8.75 6.93
CA GLY A 126 1.81 8.04 6.76
C GLY A 126 1.41 7.90 5.30
N LEU A 127 0.90 6.73 4.92
CA LEU A 127 0.36 6.49 3.58
C LEU A 127 -0.84 7.41 3.30
N SER A 128 -0.82 8.06 2.14
CA SER A 128 -2.00 8.77 1.63
C SER A 128 -3.11 7.78 1.24
N SER A 129 -4.33 8.28 1.02
CA SER A 129 -5.40 7.43 0.48
C SER A 129 -5.09 6.91 -0.92
N VAL A 130 -4.29 7.64 -1.69
CA VAL A 130 -3.85 7.22 -3.03
C VAL A 130 -2.77 6.14 -2.89
N ASP A 131 -1.80 6.35 -2.00
CA ASP A 131 -0.73 5.39 -1.71
C ASP A 131 -1.32 4.06 -1.27
N THR A 132 -2.37 4.10 -0.44
CA THR A 132 -3.05 2.89 0.03
C THR A 132 -3.73 2.13 -1.11
N VAL A 133 -4.32 2.83 -2.08
CA VAL A 133 -4.93 2.19 -3.26
C VAL A 133 -3.84 1.59 -4.17
N THR A 134 -2.76 2.34 -4.39
CA THR A 134 -1.59 1.87 -5.15
C THR A 134 -0.99 0.62 -4.47
N TYR A 135 -0.87 0.64 -3.15
CA TYR A 135 -0.40 -0.49 -2.36
C TYR A 135 -1.23 -1.73 -2.60
N VAL A 136 -2.55 -1.63 -2.44
CA VAL A 136 -3.45 -2.77 -2.66
C VAL A 136 -3.33 -3.30 -4.10
N SER A 137 -3.12 -2.42 -5.07
CA SER A 137 -2.89 -2.82 -6.46
C SER A 137 -1.57 -3.59 -6.63
N GLU A 138 -0.48 -3.12 -6.04
CA GLU A 138 0.83 -3.78 -6.10
C GLU A 138 0.84 -5.10 -5.33
N MET A 139 0.14 -5.18 -4.21
CA MET A 139 -0.01 -6.42 -3.44
C MET A 139 -0.69 -7.53 -4.23
N ARG A 140 -1.76 -7.19 -4.97
CA ARG A 140 -2.42 -8.14 -5.89
C ARG A 140 -1.51 -8.65 -7.00
N ARG A 141 -0.36 -8.01 -7.21
CA ARG A 141 0.67 -8.38 -8.18
C ARG A 141 1.84 -9.12 -7.55
N GLY A 142 1.76 -9.43 -6.26
CA GLY A 142 2.79 -10.19 -5.54
C GLY A 142 3.92 -9.33 -4.97
N GLN A 143 3.72 -8.03 -4.80
CA GLN A 143 4.59 -7.23 -3.92
C GLN A 143 4.13 -7.40 -2.47
N GLU A 144 5.08 -7.53 -1.57
CA GLU A 144 4.83 -7.91 -0.17
C GLU A 144 5.21 -6.76 0.78
N VAL A 145 5.98 -5.79 0.28
CA VAL A 145 6.54 -4.67 1.04
C VAL A 145 6.17 -3.34 0.37
N ILE A 146 5.71 -2.38 1.17
CA ILE A 146 5.77 -0.96 0.79
C ILE A 146 6.57 -0.17 1.79
N GLY A 147 7.36 0.79 1.30
CA GLY A 147 8.07 1.72 2.13
C GLY A 147 7.66 3.16 1.86
N VAL A 148 7.87 4.02 2.85
CA VAL A 148 7.85 5.47 2.74
C VAL A 148 9.15 6.04 3.31
N SER A 149 9.80 6.93 2.57
CA SER A 149 10.93 7.74 3.04
C SER A 149 10.44 9.12 3.45
N CYS A 150 10.71 9.53 4.69
CA CYS A 150 10.21 10.76 5.29
C CYS A 150 11.25 11.36 6.25
N ASP A 151 10.90 12.45 6.94
CA ASP A 151 11.82 13.14 7.87
C ASP A 151 12.24 12.28 9.06
N GLU A 152 11.42 11.29 9.44
CA GLU A 152 11.72 10.34 10.52
C GLU A 152 12.57 9.14 10.05
N GLY A 153 12.84 9.04 8.74
CA GLY A 153 13.61 7.96 8.13
C GLY A 153 12.76 7.09 7.19
N LEU A 154 13.11 5.80 7.10
CA LEU A 154 12.39 4.82 6.29
C LEU A 154 11.36 4.08 7.15
N VAL A 155 10.10 4.10 6.72
CA VAL A 155 9.00 3.34 7.32
C VAL A 155 8.53 2.29 6.34
N PHE A 156 8.38 1.04 6.78
CA PHE A 156 7.92 -0.05 5.94
C PHE A 156 6.61 -0.67 6.46
N TYR A 157 5.80 -1.12 5.51
CA TYR A 157 4.51 -1.75 5.66
C TYR A 157 4.57 -3.13 4.98
N VAL A 158 4.32 -4.20 5.73
CA VAL A 158 4.48 -5.60 5.29
C VAL A 158 3.17 -6.35 5.41
N LEU A 159 2.86 -7.18 4.41
CA LEU A 159 1.55 -7.85 4.26
C LEU A 159 1.40 -9.16 5.07
N SER A 160 2.32 -9.53 5.97
CA SER A 160 2.31 -10.88 6.58
C SER A 160 1.14 -11.23 7.52
N LEU A 161 0.11 -10.38 7.62
CA LEU A 161 -1.04 -10.58 8.51
C LEU A 161 -2.41 -10.73 7.83
N PHE A 162 -2.54 -10.61 6.50
CA PHE A 162 -3.87 -10.71 5.87
C PHE A 162 -4.32 -12.13 5.53
N GLU A 163 -3.43 -13.13 5.54
CA GLU A 163 -3.83 -14.52 5.27
C GLU A 163 -4.42 -15.23 6.49
N SER A 164 -4.16 -14.76 7.73
CA SER A 164 -4.69 -15.41 8.94
C SER A 164 -6.11 -15.02 9.33
N GLU A 165 -6.71 -14.01 8.67
CA GLU A 165 -8.10 -13.57 8.94
C GLU A 165 -9.06 -13.75 7.75
N VAL A 166 -8.60 -14.34 6.63
CA VAL A 166 -9.45 -14.74 5.50
C VAL A 166 -9.61 -16.26 5.49
N GLU A 167 -9.92 -16.85 6.64
CA GLU A 167 -10.63 -18.13 6.67
C GLU A 167 -12.12 -17.84 6.35
N GLU A 168 -12.50 -18.21 5.12
CA GLU A 168 -13.85 -18.45 4.59
C GLU A 168 -15.05 -17.75 5.29
N ILE A 169 -15.59 -16.71 4.63
CA ILE A 169 -17.01 -16.31 4.73
C ILE A 169 -17.75 -16.84 3.51
#